data_AF-A0A957EVW2-F1
#
_entry.id   AF-A0A957EVW2-F1
#
_cell.length_a   1.000
_cell.length_b   1.000
_cell.length_c   1.000
_cell.angle_alpha   90.00
_cell.angle_beta   90.00
_cell.angle_gamma   90.00
#
_symmetry.space_group_name_H-M   'P 1'
#
loop_
_entity.id
_entity.type
_entity.pdbx_description
1 polymer ?
#
loop_
_entity_poly.entity_id
_entity_poly.type
_entity_poly.pdbx_seq_one_letter_code
_entity_poly.pdbx_strand_id
1 'polypeptide(L)' 'TLGTLIALYEHKIFTQGVVWRINSFDQMGVELGKVLAKAILPELGVETAVSTHDSSTNGLINQYKAWRS' A
#
# COMPACT_ATOMS: atom_id res chain seq x y z
N THR A 1 27.96 -17.45 9.35
CA THR A 1 27.35 -16.79 10.53
C THR A 1 26.11 -15.99 10.16
N LEU A 2 26.13 -15.09 9.16
CA LEU A 2 24.94 -14.33 8.75
C LEU A 2 23.80 -15.20 8.19
N GLY A 3 24.08 -16.12 7.27
CA GLY A 3 23.04 -16.97 6.67
C GLY A 3 22.29 -17.83 7.72
N THR A 4 23.03 -18.36 8.70
CA THR A 4 22.43 -19.08 9.84
C THR A 4 21.52 -18.19 10.68
N LEU A 5 21.89 -16.92 10.87
CA LEU A 5 21.06 -15.96 11.60
C LEU A 5 19.78 -15.62 10.82
N ILE A 6 19.87 -15.41 9.51
CA ILE A 6 18.70 -15.16 8.66
C ILE A 6 17.75 -16.36 8.69
N ALA A 7 18.28 -17.57 8.46
CA ALA A 7 17.48 -18.80 8.48
C ALA A 7 16.80 -19.05 9.84
N LEU A 8 17.48 -18.71 10.95
CA LEU A 8 16.87 -18.76 12.28
C LEU A 8 15.64 -17.85 12.38
N TYR A 9 15.71 -16.63 11.85
CA TYR A 9 14.57 -15.70 11.86
C TYR A 9 13.46 -16.10 10.89
N GLU A 10 13.79 -16.64 9.72
CA GLU A 10 12.81 -17.19 8.77
C GLU A 10 11.98 -18.31 9.42
N HIS A 11 12.64 -19.26 10.09
CA HIS A 11 11.94 -20.32 10.80
C HIS A 11 11.16 -19.83 12.03
N LYS A 12 11.68 -18.84 12.77
CA LYS A 12 10.94 -18.19 13.85
C LYS A 12 9.62 -17.59 13.35
N ILE A 13 9.65 -16.83 12.25
CA ILE A 13 8.48 -16.20 11.65
C ILE A 13 7.50 -17.26 11.14
N PHE A 14 8.02 -18.30 10.46
CA PHE A 14 7.20 -19.43 10.00
C PHE A 14 6.46 -20.12 11.16
N THR A 15 7.16 -20.46 12.25
CA THR A 15 6.53 -21.11 13.42
C THR A 15 5.43 -20.21 14.02
N GLN A 16 5.68 -18.91 14.13
CA GLN A 16 4.66 -17.96 14.60
C GLN A 16 3.42 -17.95 13.70
N GLY A 17 3.60 -17.94 12.38
CA GLY A 17 2.50 -18.02 11.41
C GLY A 17 1.66 -19.29 11.55
N VAL A 18 2.32 -20.44 11.72
CA VAL A 18 1.64 -21.74 11.95
C VAL A 18 0.80 -21.70 13.23
N VAL A 19 1.36 -21.18 14.34
CA VAL A 19 0.65 -21.06 15.63
C VAL A 19 -0.59 -20.16 15.50
N TRP A 20 -0.46 -19.02 14.79
CA TRP A 20 -1.58 -18.10 14.57
C TRP A 20 -2.54 -18.54 13.47
N ARG A 21 -2.27 -19.65 12.77
CA ARG A 21 -3.05 -20.13 11.62
C ARG A 21 -3.20 -19.06 10.53
N ILE A 22 -2.14 -18.30 10.29
CA ILE A 22 -2.06 -17.29 9.23
C ILE A 22 -1.03 -17.76 8.20
N ASN A 23 -1.28 -17.49 6.92
CA ASN A 23 -0.32 -17.77 5.87
C ASN A 23 0.81 -16.74 5.87
N SER A 24 2.04 -17.16 6.20
CA SER A 24 3.22 -16.27 6.22
C SER A 24 3.81 -15.97 4.85
N PHE A 25 3.26 -16.57 3.80
CA PHE A 25 3.81 -16.51 2.44
C PHE A 25 2.88 -15.80 1.44
N ASP A 26 1.75 -15.26 1.89
CA ASP A 26 0.91 -14.40 1.05
C ASP A 26 1.05 -12.92 1.41
N GLN A 27 0.58 -12.07 0.49
CA GLN A 27 0.70 -10.62 0.60
C GLN A 27 -0.53 -9.91 0.01
N MET A 28 -1.73 -10.45 0.21
CA MET A 28 -2.96 -9.90 -0.39
C MET A 28 -3.24 -8.44 0.02
N GLY A 29 -2.78 -8.01 1.20
CA GLY A 29 -2.98 -6.66 1.73
C GLY A 29 -2.36 -5.54 0.88
N VAL A 30 -1.47 -5.83 -0.06
CA VAL A 30 -0.83 -4.80 -0.91
C VAL A 30 -1.68 -4.39 -2.11
N GLU A 31 -2.67 -5.21 -2.50
CA GLU A 31 -3.33 -5.06 -3.81
C GLU A 31 -4.28 -3.88 -3.87
N LEU A 32 -5.05 -3.62 -2.80
CA LEU A 32 -5.99 -2.49 -2.78
C LEU A 32 -5.26 -1.16 -2.99
N GLY A 33 -4.14 -0.95 -2.30
CA GLY A 33 -3.32 0.25 -2.46
C GLY A 33 -2.80 0.42 -3.89
N LYS A 34 -2.36 -0.66 -4.54
CA LYS A 34 -1.93 -0.64 -5.95
C LYS A 34 -3.08 -0.27 -6.89
N VAL A 35 -4.28 -0.79 -6.65
CA VAL A 35 -5.47 -0.47 -7.47
C VAL A 35 -5.84 1.00 -7.31
N LEU A 36 -5.92 1.49 -6.07
CA LEU A 36 -6.26 2.90 -5.79
C LEU A 36 -5.22 3.86 -6.38
N ALA A 37 -3.92 3.57 -6.19
CA ALA A 37 -2.85 4.41 -6.74
C ALA A 37 -2.90 4.48 -8.28
N LYS A 38 -3.18 3.36 -8.97
CA LYS A 38 -3.36 3.34 -10.43
C LYS A 38 -4.54 4.20 -10.89
N ALA A 39 -5.62 4.24 -10.11
CA ALA A 39 -6.78 5.08 -10.41
C ALA A 39 -6.50 6.58 -10.18
N ILE A 40 -5.78 6.93 -9.10
CA ILE A 40 -5.47 8.32 -8.73
C ILE A 40 -4.38 8.93 -9.63
N LEU A 41 -3.38 8.15 -10.06
CA LEU A 41 -2.25 8.64 -10.86
C LEU A 41 -2.63 9.52 -12.07
N PRO A 42 -3.58 9.14 -12.96
CA PRO A 42 -3.98 9.99 -14.08
C PRO A 42 -4.67 11.28 -13.62
N GLU A 43 -5.40 11.25 -12.50
CA GLU A 43 -6.12 12.42 -11.97
C GLU A 43 -5.15 13.51 -11.50
N LEU A 44 -3.93 13.17 -11.09
CA LEU A 44 -2.89 14.14 -10.68
C LEU A 44 -2.27 14.90 -11.87
N GLY A 45 -2.40 14.38 -13.09
CA GLY A 45 -1.85 15.00 -14.31
C GLY A 45 -2.76 16.04 -14.96
N VAL A 46 -4.04 16.09 -14.57
CA VAL A 46 -5.05 16.98 -15.17
C VAL A 46 -5.32 18.15 -14.23
N GLU A 47 -5.48 19.36 -14.77
CA GLU A 47 -5.74 20.58 -13.97
C GLU A 47 -7.19 20.69 -13.46
N THR A 48 -8.09 19.79 -13.86
CA THR A 48 -9.49 19.81 -13.43
C THR A 48 -9.66 19.36 -11.98
N ALA A 49 -10.61 19.96 -11.27
CA ALA A 49 -10.96 19.53 -9.92
C ALA A 49 -11.53 18.10 -9.93
N VAL A 50 -11.12 17.29 -8.95
CA VAL A 50 -11.52 15.89 -8.76
C VAL A 50 -12.67 15.80 -7.77
N SER A 51 -13.69 14.98 -8.10
CA SER A 51 -14.89 14.74 -7.29
C SER A 51 -15.32 13.27 -7.25
N THR A 52 -14.45 12.35 -7.69
CA THR A 52 -14.73 10.93 -7.92
C THR A 52 -14.56 10.04 -6.69
N HIS A 53 -13.88 10.53 -5.65
CA HIS A 53 -13.58 9.77 -4.42
C HIS A 53 -14.37 10.29 -3.22
N ASP A 54 -14.04 9.80 -2.01
CA ASP A 54 -14.53 10.39 -0.78
C ASP A 54 -14.03 11.85 -0.61
N SER A 55 -14.70 12.59 0.29
CA SER A 55 -14.42 14.02 0.50
C SER A 55 -12.99 14.33 0.94
N SER A 56 -12.35 13.44 1.72
CA SER A 56 -10.97 13.62 2.15
C SER A 56 -10.02 13.45 0.98
N THR A 57 -10.17 12.38 0.20
CA THR A 57 -9.32 12.10 -0.96
C THR A 57 -9.44 13.20 -2.03
N ASN A 58 -10.67 13.62 -2.35
CA ASN A 58 -10.89 14.72 -3.30
C ASN A 58 -10.27 16.04 -2.80
N GLY A 59 -10.47 16.36 -1.52
CA GLY A 59 -9.93 17.58 -0.91
C GLY A 59 -8.41 17.63 -0.99
N LEU A 60 -7.74 16.53 -0.65
CA LEU A 60 -6.28 16.42 -0.69
C LEU A 60 -5.72 16.49 -2.12
N ILE A 61 -6.35 15.82 -3.09
CA ILE A 61 -5.92 15.87 -4.49
C ILE A 61 -6.04 17.30 -5.04
N ASN A 62 -7.16 17.97 -4.79
CA ASN A 62 -7.37 19.34 -5.28
C ASN A 62 -6.44 20.33 -4.58
N GLN A 63 -6.17 20.15 -3.28
CA GLN A 63 -5.22 20.98 -2.55
C GLN A 63 -3.79 20.79 -3.07
N TYR A 64 -3.38 19.55 -3.36
CA TYR A 64 -2.09 19.25 -3.99
C TYR A 64 -1.95 19.96 -5.34
N LYS A 65 -2.99 19.93 -6.20
CA LYS A 65 -2.98 20.64 -7.48
C LYS A 65 -2.79 22.14 -7.31
N ALA A 66 -3.53 22.75 -6.37
CA ALA A 66 -3.42 24.17 -6.07
C ALA A 66 -2.05 24.61 -5.50
N TRP A 67 -1.30 23.70 -4.88
CA TRP A 67 0.05 23.99 -4.37
C TRP A 67 1.16 23.75 -5.41
N ARG A 68 0.91 22.90 -6.40
CA ARG A 68 1.86 22.61 -7.47
C ARG A 68 1.89 23.71 -8.54
N SER A 69 0.74 24.35 -8.77
CA SER A 69 0.57 25.45 -9.72
C SER A 69 1.33 26.72 -9.32
#